data_AF-A0A7J9FPI4-F1
#
_entry.id   AF-A0A7J9FPI4-F1
#
_cell.length_a   1.000
_cell.length_b   1.000
_cell.length_c   1.000
_cell.angle_alpha   90.00
_cell.angle_beta   90.00
_cell.angle_gamma   90.00
#
_symmetry.space_group_name_H-M   'P 1'
#
loop_
_entity.id
_entity.type
_entity.pdbx_description
1 polymer ?
#
loop_
_entity_poly.entity_id
_entity_poly.type
_entity_poly.pdbx_seq_one_letter_code
_entity_poly.pdbx_strand_id
1 'polypeptide(L)'
;MKRLAVGPMTTPEYNEWWVKRINDNIPEQSHENNQSIKEYLRVVPSELEIIKQDFEWRNVELKKKIEQIEEEKMNLRLDADV
;
A
#
# COMPACT_ATOMS: atom_id res chain seq x y z
N MET A 1 -6.61 42.24 -6.09
CA MET A 1 -6.19 40.91 -6.58
C MET A 1 -6.42 40.85 -8.08
N LYS A 2 -5.40 40.50 -8.87
CA LYS A 2 -5.56 40.32 -10.32
C LYS A 2 -6.33 39.02 -10.56
N ARG A 3 -7.45 39.08 -11.27
CA ARG A 3 -8.24 37.89 -11.63
C ARG A 3 -7.43 37.11 -12.67
N LEU A 4 -6.92 35.94 -12.30
CA LEU A 4 -6.40 34.98 -13.26
C LEU A 4 -7.58 34.40 -14.03
N ALA A 5 -7.71 34.76 -15.30
CA ALA A 5 -8.68 34.14 -16.18
C ALA A 5 -8.22 32.70 -16.45
N VAL A 6 -8.83 31.74 -15.76
CA VAL A 6 -8.71 30.32 -16.11
C VAL A 6 -9.58 30.11 -17.34
N GLY A 7 -8.96 30.23 -18.51
CA GLY A 7 -9.57 29.75 -19.75
C GLY A 7 -9.83 28.24 -19.66
N PRO A 8 -10.77 27.68 -20.44
CA PRO A 8 -10.96 26.24 -20.49
C PRO A 8 -9.62 25.59 -20.83
N MET A 9 -9.18 24.66 -19.97
CA MET A 9 -7.94 23.89 -20.10
C MET A 9 -8.05 22.85 -21.22
N THR A 10 -8.64 23.23 -22.33
CA THR A 10 -8.59 22.49 -23.59
C THR A 10 -7.45 23.12 -24.38
N THR A 11 -6.21 22.77 -24.04
CA THR A 11 -5.03 23.09 -24.85
C THR A 11 -5.25 22.47 -26.23
N PRO A 12 -5.63 23.25 -27.26
CA PRO A 12 -5.92 22.72 -28.59
C PRO A 12 -4.67 22.04 -29.16
N GLU A 13 -3.51 22.57 -28.76
CA GLU A 13 -2.16 22.05 -29.02
C GLU A 13 -2.00 20.59 -28.56
N TYR A 14 -2.57 20.20 -27.41
CA TYR A 14 -2.52 18.81 -26.94
C TYR A 14 -3.35 17.89 -27.85
N ASN A 15 -4.53 18.34 -28.28
CA ASN A 15 -5.39 17.57 -29.18
C ASN A 15 -4.78 17.44 -30.57
N GLU A 16 -4.22 18.53 -31.12
CA GLU A 16 -3.51 18.50 -32.41
C GLU A 16 -2.26 17.62 -32.35
N TRP A 17 -1.51 17.67 -31.23
CA TRP A 17 -0.40 16.76 -30.97
C TRP A 17 -0.85 15.31 -30.85
N TRP A 18 -1.98 15.03 -30.19
CA TRP A 18 -2.55 13.70 -30.07
C TRP A 18 -3.01 13.13 -31.42
N VAL A 19 -3.70 13.94 -32.23
CA VAL A 19 -4.14 13.56 -33.58
C VAL A 19 -2.95 13.27 -34.49
N LYS A 20 -1.84 14.02 -34.37
CA LYS A 20 -0.58 13.70 -35.06
C LYS A 20 -0.03 12.33 -34.66
N ARG A 21 -0.05 11.98 -33.37
CA ARG A 21 0.44 10.67 -32.89
C ARG A 21 -0.37 9.47 -33.35
N ILE A 22 -1.67 9.62 -33.63
CA ILE A 22 -2.50 8.53 -34.18
C ILE A 22 -1.94 8.02 -35.52
N ASN A 23 -1.27 8.89 -36.29
CA ASN A 23 -0.62 8.52 -37.56
C ASN A 23 0.80 7.92 -37.40
N ASP A 24 1.39 7.94 -36.20
CA ASP A 24 2.79 7.56 -36.00
C ASP A 24 3.00 6.03 -35.83
N ASN A 25 1.98 5.19 -36.13
CA ASN A 25 2.01 3.73 -35.95
C ASN A 25 2.46 3.26 -34.55
N ILE A 26 2.42 4.14 -33.55
CA ILE A 26 2.72 3.79 -32.16
C ILE A 26 1.52 2.96 -31.69
N PRO A 27 1.68 1.67 -31.36
CA PRO A 27 0.57 0.86 -30.90
C PRO A 27 -0.04 1.54 -29.67
N GLU A 28 -1.37 1.68 -29.69
CA GLU A 28 -2.17 2.02 -28.53
C GLU A 28 -1.64 1.21 -27.34
N GLN A 29 -1.27 1.90 -26.27
CA GLN A 29 -0.56 1.32 -25.13
C GLN A 29 -1.36 0.10 -24.64
N SER A 30 -0.90 -1.10 -25.01
CA SER A 30 -1.74 -2.29 -24.98
C SER A 30 -2.24 -2.50 -23.56
N HIS A 31 -3.54 -2.75 -23.43
CA HIS A 31 -4.18 -3.07 -22.15
C HIS A 31 -3.51 -4.26 -21.42
N GLU A 32 -2.71 -5.06 -22.13
CA GLU A 32 -1.83 -6.12 -21.62
C GLU A 32 -0.78 -5.62 -20.61
N ASN A 33 -0.26 -4.41 -20.79
CA ASN A 33 0.69 -3.82 -19.83
C ASN A 33 0.01 -3.48 -18.49
N ASN A 34 -1.27 -3.14 -18.51
CA ASN A 34 -2.03 -2.87 -17.29
C ASN A 34 -2.36 -4.15 -16.52
N GLN A 35 -2.58 -5.27 -17.21
CA GLN A 35 -2.74 -6.59 -16.59
C GLN A 35 -1.44 -7.07 -15.94
N SER A 36 -0.32 -6.95 -16.63
CA SER A 36 1.00 -7.37 -16.11
C SER A 36 1.47 -6.54 -14.92
N ILE A 37 1.20 -5.22 -14.87
CA ILE A 37 1.48 -4.41 -13.68
C ILE A 37 0.62 -4.85 -12.49
N LYS A 38 -0.68 -5.10 -12.71
CA LYS A 38 -1.59 -5.57 -11.65
C LYS A 38 -1.21 -6.96 -11.14
N GLU A 39 -0.71 -7.83 -12.02
CA GLU A 39 -0.22 -9.16 -11.69
C GLU A 39 1.13 -9.11 -10.95
N TYR A 40 2.05 -8.23 -11.36
CA TYR A 40 3.31 -7.98 -10.65
C TYR A 40 3.06 -7.44 -9.22
N LEU A 41 2.11 -6.51 -9.07
CA LEU A 41 1.63 -6.01 -7.77
C LEU A 41 0.88 -7.06 -6.93
N ARG A 42 0.44 -8.16 -7.55
CA ARG A 42 -0.18 -9.29 -6.85
C ARG A 42 0.86 -10.30 -6.35
N VAL A 43 2.01 -10.39 -7.01
CA VAL A 43 3.12 -11.27 -6.64
C VAL A 43 3.98 -10.66 -5.53
N VAL A 44 4.11 -9.33 -5.49
CA VAL A 44 4.76 -8.62 -4.39
C VAL A 44 3.70 -8.23 -3.37
N PRO A 45 3.74 -8.76 -2.13
CA PRO A 45 2.86 -8.32 -1.07
C PRO A 45 2.98 -6.81 -0.90
N SER A 46 1.84 -6.12 -0.77
CA SER A 46 1.88 -4.68 -0.53
C SER A 46 2.63 -4.39 0.77
N GLU A 47 3.30 -3.23 0.87
CA GLU A 47 3.97 -2.81 2.11
C GLU A 47 3.02 -2.88 3.32
N LEU A 48 1.72 -2.59 3.11
CA LEU A 48 0.69 -2.68 4.15
C LEU A 48 0.42 -4.13 4.59
N GLU A 49 0.46 -5.09 3.67
CA GLU A 49 0.26 -6.50 3.97
C GLU A 49 1.42 -7.07 4.79
N ILE A 50 2.66 -6.66 4.45
CA ILE A 50 3.87 -6.99 5.21
C ILE A 50 3.77 -6.40 6.63
N ILE A 51 3.45 -5.11 6.75
CA ILE A 51 3.30 -4.43 8.05
C ILE A 51 2.20 -5.10 8.90
N LYS A 52 1.09 -5.50 8.28
CA LYS A 52 0.00 -6.18 8.97
C LYS A 52 0.45 -7.53 9.53
N GLN A 53 1.17 -8.32 8.74
CA GLN A 53 1.67 -9.63 9.17
C GLN A 53 2.68 -9.50 10.32
N ASP A 54 3.60 -8.53 10.24
CA ASP A 54 4.54 -8.22 11.32
C ASP A 54 3.82 -7.80 12.60
N PHE A 55 2.77 -6.98 12.49
CA PHE A 55 1.97 -6.56 13.63
C PHE A 55 1.22 -7.74 14.28
N GLU A 56 0.64 -8.64 13.49
CA GLU A 56 0.01 -9.87 13.98
C GLU A 56 1.00 -10.76 14.72
N TRP A 57 2.20 -10.96 14.15
CA TRP A 57 3.25 -11.75 14.78
C TRP A 57 3.71 -11.17 16.12
N ARG A 58 3.98 -9.86 16.17
CA ARG A 58 4.38 -9.17 17.42
C ARG A 58 3.30 -9.26 18.49
N ASN A 59 2.02 -9.18 18.10
CA ASN A 59 0.92 -9.33 19.05
C ASN A 59 0.86 -10.72 19.67
N VAL A 60 1.11 -11.78 18.90
CA VAL A 60 1.16 -13.15 19.43
C VAL A 60 2.33 -13.30 20.39
N GLU A 61 3.51 -12.78 20.05
CA GLU A 61 4.68 -12.80 20.92
C GLU A 61 4.40 -12.05 22.24
N LEU A 62 3.79 -10.87 22.17
CA LEU A 62 3.44 -10.07 23.35
C LEU A 62 2.41 -10.78 24.25
N LYS A 63 1.38 -11.40 23.68
CA LYS A 63 0.41 -12.19 24.46
C LYS A 63 1.08 -13.31 25.25
N LYS A 64 2.01 -14.03 24.61
CA LYS A 64 2.77 -15.09 25.27
C LYS A 64 3.63 -14.55 26.43
N LYS A 65 4.28 -13.40 26.25
CA LYS A 65 5.06 -12.75 27.33
C LYS A 65 4.17 -12.31 28.49
N ILE A 66 2.97 -11.80 28.23
CA ILE A 66 2.01 -11.42 29.27
C ILE A 66 1.60 -12.66 30.07
N GLU A 67 1.24 -13.75 29.39
CA GLU A 67 0.85 -15.02 30.05
C GLU A 67 1.97 -15.56 30.95
N GLN A 68 3.22 -15.55 30.46
CA GLN A 68 4.39 -15.94 31.27
C GLN A 68 4.55 -15.08 32.53
N ILE A 69 4.42 -13.76 32.39
CA ILE A 69 4.53 -12.83 33.53
C ILE A 69 3.38 -13.05 34.52
N GLU A 70 2.17 -13.31 34.05
CA GLU A 70 1.02 -13.61 34.91
C GLU A 70 1.22 -14.91 35.70
N GLU A 71 1.78 -15.95 35.06
CA GLU A 71 2.13 -17.21 35.71
C GLU A 71 3.24 -17.03 36.75
N GLU A 72 4.33 -16.34 36.41
CA GLU A 72 5.42 -16.02 37.35
C GLU A 72 4.90 -15.22 38.55
N LYS A 73 4.04 -14.23 38.33
CA LYS A 73 3.41 -13.44 39.40
C LYS A 73 2.56 -14.30 40.32
N MET A 74 1.83 -15.29 39.79
CA MET A 74 1.03 -16.20 40.60
C MET A 74 1.93 -17.12 41.46
N ASN A 75 2.98 -17.67 40.89
CA ASN A 75 3.94 -18.52 41.61
C ASN A 75 4.63 -17.76 42.75
N LEU A 76 5.11 -16.54 42.49
CA LEU A 76 5.73 -15.70 43.53
C LEU A 76 4.77 -15.35 44.69
N ARG A 77 3.46 -15.26 44.44
CA ARG A 77 2.47 -15.05 45.51
C ARG A 77 2.28 -16.30 46.37
N LEU A 78 2.38 -17.49 45.77
CA LEU A 78 2.32 -18.76 46.51
C LEU A 78 3.55 -18.95 47.42
N ASP A 79 4.73 -18.52 46.97
CA ASP A 79 5.97 -18.64 47.74
C ASP A 79 6.05 -17.68 48.95
N ALA A 80 5.30 -16.57 48.93
CA ALA A 80 5.31 -15.55 49.98
C ALA A 80 4.39 -15.85 51.18
N ASP A 81 3.46 -16.79 51.04
CA ASP A 81 2.46 -17.15 52.06
C ASP A 81 2.88 -18.34 52.97
N VAL A 82 4.20 -18.65 53.03
CA VAL A 82 4.82 -19.69 53.88
C VAL A 82 5.43 -19.11 55.16
#